data_AF-A0A353VZ01-F1
#
_entry.id   AF-A0A353VZ01-F1
#
_cell.length_a   1.000
_cell.length_b   1.000
_cell.length_c   1.000
_cell.angle_alpha   90.00
_cell.angle_beta   90.00
_cell.angle_gamma   90.00
#
_symmetry.space_group_name_H-M   'P 1'
#
loop_
_entity.id
_entity.type
_entity.pdbx_description
1 polymer ?
#
loop_
_entity_poly.entity_id
_entity_poly.type
_entity_poly.pdbx_seq_one_letter_code
_entity_poly.pdbx_strand_id
1 'polypeptide(L)'
;MLILQGSNALSKFRINKLLSVVQTHTPEIISIQTRFIHFVNENKALDKKEDAQLNELLNYGESYNSFIKGSQLIAIPRPGTISPWSSKASDIAHNSGLNKIIRIERGVIYLFEIPNEKKL
;
A
#
# COMPACT_ATOMS: atom_id res chain seq x y z
N MET A 1 6.71 -4.28 -14.30
CA MET A 1 6.33 -3.53 -13.08
C MET A 1 5.25 -4.32 -12.38
N LEU A 2 5.57 -4.88 -11.22
CA LEU A 2 4.62 -5.59 -10.37
C LEU A 2 3.92 -4.61 -9.41
N ILE A 3 2.68 -4.93 -9.07
CA ILE A 3 1.87 -4.19 -8.09
C ILE A 3 1.43 -5.16 -7.01
N LEU A 4 1.94 -4.98 -5.80
CA LEU A 4 1.77 -5.92 -4.69
C LEU A 4 1.06 -5.23 -3.53
N GLN A 5 -0.04 -5.81 -3.06
CA GLN A 5 -0.72 -5.29 -1.87
C GLN A 5 0.01 -5.72 -0.60
N GLY A 6 0.09 -4.82 0.37
CA GLY A 6 0.68 -5.07 1.67
C GLY A 6 -0.34 -5.04 2.81
N SER A 7 0.21 -5.05 4.02
CA SER A 7 -0.50 -4.97 5.29
C SER A 7 -1.19 -3.64 5.53
N ASN A 8 -1.89 -3.53 6.67
CA ASN A 8 -2.52 -2.28 7.10
C ASN A 8 -1.51 -1.14 7.21
N ALA A 9 -1.83 0.01 6.61
CA ALA A 9 -0.93 1.17 6.63
C ALA A 9 -1.06 2.00 7.91
N LEU A 10 -2.25 2.03 8.52
CA LEU A 10 -2.55 2.78 9.73
C LEU A 10 -3.14 1.88 10.81
N SER A 11 -2.80 2.15 12.07
CA SER A 11 -3.40 1.48 13.23
C SER A 11 -4.86 1.90 13.44
N LYS A 12 -5.63 1.09 14.18
CA LYS A 12 -7.04 1.38 14.52
C LYS A 12 -7.23 2.76 15.15
N PHE A 13 -6.33 3.17 16.04
CA PHE A 13 -6.38 4.50 16.66
C PHE A 13 -6.27 5.64 15.62
N ARG A 14 -5.34 5.52 14.66
CA ARG A 14 -5.17 6.51 13.59
C ARG A 14 -6.37 6.51 12.63
N ILE A 15 -6.92 5.35 12.32
CA ILE A 15 -8.15 5.22 11.53
C ILE A 15 -9.32 5.94 12.20
N ASN A 16 -9.57 5.69 13.49
CA ASN A 16 -10.67 6.33 14.21
C ASN A 16 -10.52 7.86 14.24
N LYS A 17 -9.30 8.35 14.46
CA LYS A 17 -9.00 9.78 14.39
C LYS A 17 -9.24 10.35 13.00
N LEU A 18 -8.79 9.66 11.95
CA LEU A 18 -8.99 10.07 10.56
C LEU A 18 -10.47 10.09 10.19
N LEU A 19 -11.23 9.04 10.53
CA LEU A 19 -12.66 8.95 10.30
C LEU A 19 -13.40 10.11 10.96
N SER A 20 -13.08 10.42 12.23
CA SER A 20 -13.69 11.54 12.95
C SER A 20 -13.47 12.88 12.24
N VAL A 21 -12.27 13.10 11.68
CA VAL A 21 -11.94 14.32 10.92
C VAL A 21 -12.64 14.34 9.56
N VAL A 22 -12.67 13.22 8.85
CA VAL A 22 -13.31 13.13 7.53
C VAL A 22 -14.82 13.35 7.66
N GLN A 23 -15.45 12.80 8.69
CA GLN A 23 -16.89 12.94 8.93
C GLN A 23 -17.34 14.37 9.23
N THR A 24 -16.45 15.29 9.62
CA THR A 24 -16.83 16.71 9.77
C THR A 24 -17.08 17.40 8.42
N HIS A 25 -16.58 16.84 7.33
CA HIS A 25 -16.76 17.35 5.96
C HIS A 25 -17.64 16.44 5.11
N THR A 26 -17.52 15.12 5.29
CA THR A 26 -18.25 14.10 4.55
C THR A 26 -18.86 13.07 5.52
N PRO A 27 -19.98 13.39 6.17
CA PRO A 27 -20.61 12.52 7.16
C PRO A 27 -21.09 11.16 6.62
N GLU A 28 -21.28 11.03 5.31
CA GLU A 28 -21.73 9.79 4.65
C GLU A 28 -20.68 8.65 4.71
N ILE A 29 -19.41 8.97 4.98
CA ILE A 29 -18.34 7.96 5.13
C ILE A 29 -18.45 7.33 6.52
N ILE A 30 -18.74 6.03 6.57
CA ILE A 30 -18.95 5.31 7.83
C ILE A 30 -17.73 4.51 8.29
N SER A 31 -16.80 4.21 7.38
CA SER A 31 -15.60 3.41 7.65
C SER A 31 -14.47 3.79 6.71
N ILE A 32 -13.24 3.70 7.23
CA ILE A 32 -12.00 3.89 6.46
C ILE A 32 -11.09 2.69 6.69
N GLN A 33 -10.62 2.08 5.63
CA GLN A 33 -9.54 1.10 5.66
C GLN A 33 -8.32 1.61 4.92
N THR A 34 -7.13 1.16 5.34
CA THR A 34 -5.89 1.53 4.66
C THR A 34 -4.96 0.36 4.45
N ARG A 35 -4.25 0.37 3.32
CA ARG A 35 -3.29 -0.67 2.96
C ARG A 35 -2.05 -0.08 2.34
N PHE A 36 -0.90 -0.68 2.62
CA PHE A 36 0.24 -0.42 1.76
C PHE A 36 0.02 -1.03 0.38
N ILE A 37 0.53 -0.35 -0.63
CA ILE A 37 0.69 -0.89 -1.99
C ILE A 37 2.13 -0.66 -2.39
N HIS A 38 2.73 -1.67 -3.00
CA HIS A 38 4.12 -1.64 -3.44
C HIS A 38 4.16 -1.69 -4.96
N PHE A 39 4.93 -0.79 -5.55
CA PHE A 39 5.21 -0.76 -6.99
C PHE A 39 6.65 -1.19 -7.19
N VAL A 40 6.84 -2.35 -7.81
CA VAL A 40 8.16 -2.93 -8.04
C VAL A 40 8.48 -2.77 -9.52
N ASN A 41 9.56 -2.06 -9.80
CA ASN A 41 10.10 -1.93 -11.15
C ASN A 41 11.21 -2.96 -11.32
N GLU A 42 10.99 -4.02 -12.08
CA GLU A 42 12.01 -5.00 -12.46
C GLU A 42 12.52 -4.82 -13.89
N ASN A 43 13.81 -5.08 -14.12
CA ASN A 43 14.43 -5.09 -15.45
C ASN A 43 14.25 -6.42 -16.19
N LYS A 44 13.89 -7.49 -15.46
CA LYS A 44 13.66 -8.84 -15.95
C LYS A 44 12.61 -9.52 -15.08
N ALA A 45 11.87 -10.46 -15.67
CA ALA A 45 10.92 -11.26 -14.92
C ALA A 45 11.60 -12.05 -13.79
N LEU A 46 10.94 -12.07 -12.64
CA LEU A 46 11.34 -12.87 -11.50
C LEU A 46 10.91 -14.34 -11.72
N ASP A 47 11.74 -15.27 -11.28
CA ASP A 47 11.34 -16.68 -11.19
C ASP A 47 10.49 -16.94 -9.94
N LYS A 48 9.95 -18.15 -9.80
CA LYS A 48 9.06 -18.50 -8.68
C LYS A 48 9.71 -18.32 -7.30
N LYS A 49 11.03 -18.54 -7.19
CA LYS A 49 11.75 -18.42 -5.93
C LYS A 49 11.96 -16.95 -5.58
N GLU A 50 12.37 -16.15 -6.55
CA GLU A 50 12.51 -14.70 -6.41
C GLU A 50 11.18 -14.03 -6.09
N ASP A 51 10.09 -14.44 -6.74
CA ASP A 51 8.73 -13.95 -6.46
C ASP A 51 8.31 -14.26 -5.01
N ALA A 52 8.54 -15.49 -4.54
CA ALA A 52 8.22 -15.88 -3.17
C ALA A 52 9.02 -15.05 -2.15
N GLN A 53 10.31 -14.85 -2.42
CA GLN A 53 11.19 -14.07 -1.55
C GLN A 53 10.80 -12.57 -1.53
N LEU A 54 10.42 -12.00 -2.68
CA LEU A 54 9.92 -10.62 -2.76
C LEU A 54 8.63 -10.46 -1.95
N ASN A 55 7.69 -11.41 -2.07
CA ASN A 55 6.44 -11.38 -1.30
C ASN A 55 6.71 -11.46 0.21
N GLU A 56 7.67 -12.28 0.64
CA GLU A 56 8.07 -12.36 2.06
C GLU A 56 8.67 -11.04 2.56
N LEU A 57 9.60 -10.42 1.80
CA LEU A 57 10.20 -9.13 2.15
C LEU A 57 9.16 -8.01 2.28
N LEU A 58 8.09 -8.06 1.47
CA LEU A 58 7.03 -7.05 1.47
C LEU A 58 5.85 -7.40 2.39
N ASN A 59 5.89 -8.56 3.05
CA ASN A 59 4.91 -8.98 4.05
C ASN A 59 5.34 -8.54 5.45
N TYR A 60 5.19 -7.25 5.73
CA TYR A 60 5.49 -6.67 7.03
C TYR A 60 4.27 -5.94 7.61
N GLY A 61 4.14 -5.92 8.94
CA GLY A 61 3.03 -5.25 9.63
C GLY A 61 1.85 -6.18 9.93
N GLU A 62 0.73 -5.59 10.36
CA GLU A 62 -0.47 -6.34 10.76
C GLU A 62 -1.26 -6.82 9.54
N SER A 63 -1.51 -8.13 9.51
CA SER A 63 -2.42 -8.76 8.57
C SER A 63 -3.82 -8.14 8.64
N TYR A 64 -4.55 -8.27 7.54
CA TYR A 64 -5.92 -7.80 7.41
C TYR A 64 -6.86 -8.98 7.26
N ASN A 65 -8.13 -8.79 7.65
CA ASN A 65 -9.12 -9.87 7.61
C ASN A 65 -10.21 -9.69 6.54
N SER A 66 -10.35 -8.53 5.91
CA SER A 66 -11.36 -8.33 4.85
C SER A 66 -11.11 -7.10 3.98
N PHE A 67 -11.72 -7.09 2.80
CA PHE A 67 -11.76 -5.95 1.90
C PHE A 67 -13.16 -5.33 1.96
N ILE A 68 -13.25 -4.04 2.25
CA ILE A 68 -14.50 -3.31 2.09
C ILE A 68 -14.65 -2.92 0.61
N LYS A 69 -15.83 -3.13 0.04
CA LYS A 69 -16.19 -2.56 -1.26
C LYS A 69 -16.52 -1.09 -1.08
N GLY A 70 -15.94 -0.22 -1.90
CA GLY A 70 -16.20 1.21 -1.80
C GLY A 70 -15.28 2.03 -2.69
N SER A 71 -15.39 3.35 -2.55
CA SER A 71 -14.54 4.31 -3.24
C SER A 71 -13.10 4.20 -2.71
N GLN A 72 -12.11 4.30 -3.60
CA GLN A 72 -10.70 4.18 -3.25
C GLN A 72 -9.90 5.38 -3.73
N LEU A 73 -8.94 5.79 -2.91
CA LEU A 73 -7.91 6.77 -3.25
C LEU A 73 -6.53 6.16 -2.98
N ILE A 74 -5.56 6.48 -3.84
CA ILE A 74 -4.18 6.00 -3.67
C ILE A 74 -3.27 7.21 -3.47
N ALA A 75 -2.64 7.28 -2.32
CA ALA A 75 -1.60 8.26 -2.02
C ALA A 75 -0.23 7.66 -2.32
N ILE A 76 0.52 8.31 -3.21
CA ILE A 76 1.90 7.95 -3.59
C ILE A 76 2.81 9.19 -3.52
N PRO A 77 4.14 8.99 -3.45
CA PRO A 77 5.09 10.08 -3.67
C PRO A 77 4.81 10.80 -5.01
N ARG A 78 5.09 12.10 -5.04
CA ARG A 78 4.89 12.93 -6.24
C ARG A 78 5.72 12.36 -7.40
N PRO A 79 5.19 12.30 -8.62
CA PRO A 79 5.97 11.94 -9.81
C PRO A 79 7.25 12.79 -9.92
N GLY A 80 8.37 12.14 -10.22
CA GLY A 80 9.69 12.78 -10.24
C GLY A 80 10.41 12.79 -8.89
N THR A 81 9.82 12.22 -7.83
CA THR A 81 10.48 12.03 -6.53
C THR A 81 10.68 10.56 -6.22
N ILE A 82 11.68 10.25 -5.39
CA ILE A 82 11.96 8.92 -4.86
C ILE A 82 11.88 9.03 -3.34
N SER A 83 11.04 8.22 -2.70
CA SER A 83 10.92 8.27 -1.24
C SER A 83 12.17 7.70 -0.55
N PRO A 84 12.54 8.16 0.65
CA PRO A 84 13.62 7.53 1.43
C PRO A 84 13.34 6.05 1.75
N TRP A 85 12.05 5.67 1.82
CA TRP A 85 11.64 4.28 1.94
C TRP A 85 12.01 3.48 0.69
N SER A 86 11.82 4.05 -0.51
CA SER A 86 12.13 3.42 -1.78
C SER A 86 13.61 3.05 -1.90
N SER A 87 14.51 3.96 -1.52
CA SER A 87 15.94 3.69 -1.50
C SER A 87 16.27 2.49 -0.60
N LYS A 88 15.83 2.52 0.66
CA LYS A 88 16.09 1.44 1.61
C LYS A 88 15.47 0.10 1.21
N ALA A 89 14.25 0.11 0.71
CA ALA A 89 13.57 -1.11 0.27
C ALA A 89 14.27 -1.75 -0.93
N SER A 90 14.76 -0.93 -1.86
CA SER A 90 15.53 -1.39 -3.02
C SER A 90 16.87 -1.98 -2.58
N ASP A 91 17.59 -1.31 -1.66
CA ASP A 91 18.84 -1.82 -1.09
C ASP A 91 18.65 -3.17 -0.38
N ILE A 92 17.57 -3.32 0.41
CA ILE A 92 17.23 -4.59 1.08
C ILE A 92 16.99 -5.69 0.04
N ALA A 93 16.27 -5.39 -1.04
CA ALA A 93 15.99 -6.35 -2.10
C ALA A 93 17.29 -6.81 -2.80
N HIS A 94 18.18 -5.88 -3.13
CA HIS A 94 19.50 -6.19 -3.71
C HIS A 94 20.37 -7.02 -2.78
N ASN A 95 20.47 -6.62 -1.50
CA ASN A 95 21.23 -7.36 -0.48
C ASN A 95 20.65 -8.76 -0.21
N SER A 96 19.37 -8.96 -0.52
CA SER A 96 18.70 -10.26 -0.46
C SER A 96 18.86 -11.09 -1.74
N GLY A 97 19.59 -10.59 -2.75
CA GLY A 97 19.84 -11.28 -4.01
C GLY A 97 18.83 -11.01 -5.13
N LEU A 98 17.82 -10.16 -4.92
CA LEU A 98 16.82 -9.79 -5.92
C LEU A 98 17.33 -8.69 -6.87
N ASN A 99 18.45 -8.97 -7.57
CA ASN A 99 19.17 -8.00 -8.39
C ASN A 99 18.42 -7.55 -9.66
N LYS A 100 17.31 -8.23 -10.01
CA LYS A 100 16.44 -7.85 -11.13
C LYS A 100 15.53 -6.67 -10.80
N ILE A 101 15.33 -6.37 -9.52
CA ILE A 101 14.53 -5.23 -9.07
C ILE A 101 15.37 -3.97 -9.26
N ILE A 102 14.89 -3.01 -10.06
CA ILE A 102 15.50 -1.69 -10.18
C ILE A 102 15.11 -0.82 -8.98
N ARG A 103 13.83 -0.85 -8.62
CA ARG A 103 13.28 0.04 -7.58
C ARG A 103 11.99 -0.51 -7.00
N ILE A 104 11.80 -0.33 -5.70
CA ILE A 104 10.53 -0.57 -5.00
C ILE A 104 10.03 0.78 -4.48
N GLU A 105 8.76 1.12 -4.73
CA GLU A 105 8.10 2.29 -4.13
C GLU A 105 6.86 1.88 -3.36
N ARG A 106 6.46 2.68 -2.37
CA ARG A 106 5.29 2.42 -1.53
C ARG A 106 4.28 3.54 -1.62
N GLY A 107 3.02 3.15 -1.79
CA GLY A 107 1.85 4.00 -1.61
C GLY A 107 0.97 3.52 -0.45
N VAL A 108 -0.09 4.27 -0.21
CA VAL A 108 -1.18 3.90 0.69
C VAL A 108 -2.50 3.96 -0.07
N ILE A 109 -3.22 2.86 -0.09
CA ILE A 109 -4.62 2.81 -0.53
C ILE A 109 -5.49 3.20 0.67
N TYR A 110 -6.39 4.16 0.46
CA TYR A 110 -7.49 4.49 1.36
C TYR A 110 -8.79 3.99 0.73
N LEU A 111 -9.53 3.16 1.46
CA LEU A 111 -10.83 2.66 1.05
C LEU A 111 -11.90 3.26 1.98
N PHE A 112 -12.97 3.76 1.38
CA PHE A 112 -14.06 4.44 2.07
C PHE A 112 -15.35 3.65 1.87
N GLU A 113 -16.01 3.34 2.98
CA GLU A 113 -17.35 2.74 2.96
C GLU A 113 -18.42 3.83 3.02
N ILE A 114 -19.35 3.78 2.06
CA ILE A 114 -20.52 4.66 2.00
C ILE A 114 -21.75 3.75 1.87
N PRO A 115 -22.73 3.83 2.79
CA PRO A 115 -23.87 2.90 2.82
C PRO A 115 -24.73 2.85 1.55
N ASN A 116 -24.69 3.91 0.73
CA ASN A 116 -25.60 4.12 -0.41
C ASN A 116 -24.92 4.13 -1.80
N GLU A 117 -23.73 3.53 -1.95
CA GLU A 117 -22.99 3.43 -3.24
C GLU A 117 -22.84 4.76 -4.03
N LYS A 118 -22.96 5.93 -3.38
CA LYS A 118 -22.55 7.17 -4.01
C LYS A 118 -21.04 7.13 -4.18
N LYS A 119 -20.55 7.17 -5.42
CA LYS A 119 -19.13 7.36 -5.70
C LYS A 119 -18.70 8.73 -5.15
N LEU A 120 -17.55 8.75 -4.49
CA LEU A 120 -16.88 9.99 -4.06
C LEU A 120 -16.48 10.84 -5.29
#